data_AF-A0A1Y5KFJ7-F1
#
_entry.id   AF-A0A1Y5KFJ7-F1
#
_cell.length_a   1.000
_cell.length_b   1.000
_cell.length_c   1.000
_cell.angle_alpha   90.00
_cell.angle_beta   90.00
_cell.angle_gamma   90.00
#
_symmetry.space_group_name_H-M   'P 1'
#
loop_
_entity.id
_entity.type
_entity.pdbx_description
1 polymer ?
#
loop_
_entity_poly.entity_id
_entity_poly.type
_entity_poly.pdbx_seq_one_letter_code
_entity_poly.pdbx_strand_id
1 'polypeptide(L)'
;MNVHQSYQESIHALSMQSYFKKSTIFFNEMLRFDKRELSGFIDSYLKPLVEHDEQKGSDLIGTLRVFLEADGSKVLTAQRLFIVRQSLYYRLNRIKELRGPDFMSPENRIALQVALRAWEMLRAE
;
A
#
# COMPACT_ATOMS: atom_id res chain seq x y z
N MET A 1 7.09 29.09 -29.70
CA MET A 1 6.34 27.98 -29.07
C MET A 1 5.26 27.57 -30.05
N ASN A 2 5.24 26.33 -30.51
CA ASN A 2 4.28 25.88 -31.51
C ASN A 2 2.91 25.71 -30.84
N VAL A 3 1.91 26.45 -31.30
CA VAL A 3 0.54 26.47 -30.73
C VAL A 3 -0.03 25.06 -30.61
N HIS A 4 0.34 24.16 -31.54
CA HIS A 4 -0.06 22.76 -31.52
C HIS A 4 0.48 21.99 -30.31
N GLN A 5 1.73 22.26 -29.92
CA GLN A 5 2.38 21.60 -28.80
C GLN A 5 1.82 22.08 -27.47
N SER A 6 1.60 23.39 -27.33
CA SER A 6 0.95 23.97 -26.15
C SER A 6 -0.50 23.48 -25.99
N TYR A 7 -1.20 23.25 -27.10
CA TYR A 7 -2.54 22.65 -27.09
C TYR A 7 -2.53 21.18 -26.65
N GLN A 8 -1.60 20.37 -27.17
CA GLN A 8 -1.46 18.96 -26.77
C GLN A 8 -1.07 18.80 -25.29
N GLU A 9 -0.14 19.61 -24.81
CA GLU A 9 0.27 19.64 -23.40
C GLU A 9 -0.91 20.03 -22.48
N SER A 10 -1.74 20.99 -22.91
CA SER A 10 -2.94 21.39 -22.18
C SER A 10 -4.00 20.29 -22.13
N ILE A 11 -4.22 19.56 -23.23
CA ILE A 11 -5.14 18.42 -23.26
C ILE A 11 -4.65 17.27 -22.39
N HIS A 12 -3.34 17.00 -22.38
CA HIS A 12 -2.74 16.03 -21.47
C HIS A 12 -2.90 16.45 -20.00
N ALA A 13 -2.68 17.71 -19.66
CA ALA A 13 -2.88 18.20 -18.29
C ALA A 13 -4.35 18.12 -17.85
N LEU A 14 -5.31 18.41 -18.74
CA LEU A 14 -6.75 18.31 -18.47
C LEU A 14 -7.21 16.86 -18.33
N SER A 15 -6.69 15.93 -19.15
CA SER A 15 -7.00 14.50 -19.01
C SER A 15 -6.42 13.95 -17.70
N MET A 16 -5.19 14.34 -17.36
CA MET A 16 -4.52 14.01 -16.10
C MET A 16 -5.25 14.59 -14.87
N GLN A 17 -5.93 15.72 -14.99
CA GLN A 17 -6.74 16.30 -13.90
C GLN A 17 -7.84 15.35 -13.43
N SER A 18 -8.43 14.55 -14.34
CA SER A 18 -9.45 13.56 -13.99
C SER A 18 -8.88 12.35 -13.24
N TYR A 19 -7.63 11.98 -13.51
CA TYR A 19 -6.88 10.95 -12.78
C TYR A 19 -6.43 11.47 -11.41
N PHE A 20 -6.02 12.73 -11.31
CA PHE A 20 -5.59 13.36 -10.05
C PHE A 20 -6.77 13.63 -9.09
N LYS A 21 -7.95 14.04 -9.59
CA LYS A 21 -9.18 14.11 -8.77
C LYS A 21 -9.73 12.73 -8.38
N LYS A 22 -9.26 11.66 -9.02
CA LYS A 22 -9.69 10.28 -8.78
C LYS A 22 -8.99 9.58 -7.61
N SER A 23 -8.08 10.27 -6.90
CA SER A 23 -7.40 9.69 -5.73
C SER A 23 -8.36 9.24 -4.61
N THR A 24 -9.62 9.70 -4.62
CA THR A 24 -10.65 9.33 -3.64
C THR A 24 -11.68 8.31 -4.16
N ILE A 25 -11.72 8.01 -5.46
CA ILE A 25 -12.79 7.13 -6.01
C ILE A 25 -12.63 5.68 -5.54
N PHE A 26 -11.40 5.21 -5.31
CA PHE A 26 -11.20 3.87 -4.75
C PHE A 26 -11.81 3.72 -3.35
N PHE A 27 -11.72 4.77 -2.52
CA PHE A 27 -12.25 4.77 -1.15
C PHE A 27 -13.78 4.80 -1.12
N ASN A 28 -14.42 5.62 -1.97
CA ASN A 28 -15.88 5.65 -2.05
C ASN A 28 -16.49 4.40 -2.66
N GLU A 29 -15.83 3.76 -3.64
CA GLU A 29 -16.25 2.43 -4.11
C GLU A 29 -15.97 1.36 -3.03
N MET A 30 -14.94 1.53 -2.19
CA MET A 30 -14.68 0.63 -1.07
C MET A 30 -15.78 0.68 0.00
N LEU A 31 -16.35 1.87 0.26
CA LEU A 31 -17.50 2.05 1.16
C LEU A 31 -18.79 1.36 0.65
N ARG A 32 -18.80 0.88 -0.59
CA ARG A 32 -19.92 0.11 -1.16
C ARG A 32 -19.76 -1.41 -1.01
N PHE A 33 -18.55 -1.89 -0.67
CA PHE A 33 -18.38 -3.31 -0.32
C PHE A 33 -19.19 -3.61 0.94
N ASP A 34 -19.85 -4.77 0.95
CA ASP A 34 -20.36 -5.27 2.22
C ASP A 34 -19.17 -5.60 3.17
N LYS A 35 -19.39 -5.59 4.49
CA LYS A 35 -18.32 -5.82 5.48
C LYS A 35 -17.57 -7.15 5.26
N ARG A 36 -18.22 -8.17 4.67
CA ARG A 36 -17.61 -9.47 4.41
C ARG A 36 -16.69 -9.43 3.19
N GLU A 37 -17.10 -8.75 2.12
CA GLU A 37 -16.25 -8.54 0.94
C GLU A 37 -15.00 -7.76 1.31
N LEU A 38 -15.15 -6.71 2.12
CA LEU A 38 -14.01 -5.93 2.62
C LEU A 38 -13.08 -6.78 3.50
N SER A 39 -13.64 -7.58 4.41
CA SER A 39 -12.86 -8.49 5.25
C SER A 39 -12.12 -9.54 4.40
N GLY A 40 -12.77 -10.10 3.39
CA GLY A 40 -12.15 -11.08 2.48
C GLY A 40 -11.00 -10.46 1.67
N PHE A 41 -11.18 -9.22 1.21
CA PHE A 41 -10.10 -8.47 0.56
C PHE A 41 -8.93 -8.24 1.51
N ILE A 42 -9.16 -7.70 2.71
CA ILE A 42 -8.12 -7.49 3.72
C ILE A 42 -7.37 -8.79 4.01
N ASP A 43 -8.10 -9.89 4.24
CA ASP A 43 -7.52 -11.18 4.56
C ASP A 43 -6.63 -11.69 3.42
N SER A 44 -7.06 -11.55 2.17
CA SER A 44 -6.28 -11.96 1.00
C SER A 44 -4.91 -11.27 0.91
N TYR A 45 -4.76 -10.08 1.52
CA TYR A 45 -3.53 -9.28 1.50
C TYR A 45 -2.73 -9.28 2.80
N LEU A 46 -3.38 -9.28 3.95
CA LEU A 46 -2.73 -9.02 5.24
C LEU A 46 -2.76 -10.22 6.19
N LYS A 47 -3.67 -11.18 6.00
CA LYS A 47 -3.82 -12.32 6.92
C LYS A 47 -2.52 -13.06 7.21
N PRO A 48 -1.67 -13.41 6.21
CA PRO A 48 -0.40 -14.09 6.49
C PRO A 48 0.55 -13.29 7.39
N LEU A 49 0.50 -11.95 7.32
CA LEU A 49 1.35 -11.07 8.13
C LEU A 49 0.76 -10.89 9.53
N VAL A 50 -0.56 -10.74 9.63
CA VAL A 50 -1.27 -10.66 10.91
C VAL A 50 -1.05 -11.94 11.73
N GLU A 51 -1.27 -13.10 11.13
CA GLU A 51 -1.06 -14.40 11.78
C GLU A 51 0.40 -14.57 12.21
N HIS A 52 1.36 -14.12 11.40
CA HIS A 52 2.77 -14.16 11.75
C HIS A 52 3.09 -13.26 12.95
N ASP A 53 2.59 -12.02 12.96
CA ASP A 53 2.79 -11.06 14.05
C ASP A 53 2.18 -11.58 15.36
N GLU A 54 0.98 -12.15 15.31
CA GLU A 54 0.31 -12.77 16.47
C GLU A 54 1.08 -13.98 17.01
N GLN A 55 1.61 -14.84 16.13
CA GLN A 55 2.32 -16.05 16.55
C GLN A 55 3.75 -15.79 17.04
N LYS A 56 4.42 -14.77 16.51
CA LYS A 56 5.86 -14.52 16.73
C LYS A 56 6.16 -13.27 17.53
N GLY A 57 5.15 -12.45 17.85
CA GLY A 57 5.34 -11.15 18.50
C GLY A 57 6.18 -10.19 17.64
N SER A 58 6.08 -10.31 16.31
CA SER A 58 6.73 -9.40 15.37
C SER A 58 5.83 -8.21 15.01
N ASP A 59 6.37 -7.27 14.23
CA ASP A 59 5.62 -6.13 13.68
C ASP A 59 5.89 -6.00 12.18
N LEU A 60 5.48 -7.01 11.41
CA LEU A 60 5.57 -7.03 9.96
C LEU A 60 4.51 -6.13 9.32
N ILE A 61 3.30 -6.04 9.91
CA ILE A 61 2.26 -5.11 9.44
C ILE A 61 2.73 -3.66 9.57
N GLY A 62 3.27 -3.26 10.72
CA GLY A 62 3.83 -1.91 10.92
C GLY A 62 5.03 -1.66 10.01
N THR A 63 5.88 -2.67 9.81
CA THR A 63 7.00 -2.57 8.86
C THR A 63 6.52 -2.34 7.43
N LEU A 64 5.52 -3.11 6.96
CA LEU A 64 4.95 -2.99 5.63
C LEU A 64 4.32 -1.60 5.43
N ARG A 65 3.55 -1.10 6.41
CA ARG A 65 2.96 0.23 6.37
C ARG A 65 4.02 1.31 6.16
N VAL A 66 5.03 1.36 7.02
CA VAL A 66 6.09 2.37 6.93
C VAL A 66 6.88 2.23 5.63
N PHE A 67 7.09 0.99 5.16
CA PHE A 67 7.76 0.72 3.88
C PHE A 67 6.97 1.29 2.69
N LEU A 68 5.66 1.11 2.67
CA LEU A 68 4.78 1.63 1.61
C LEU A 68 4.64 3.16 1.65
N GLU A 69 4.60 3.76 2.85
CA GLU A 69 4.62 5.22 3.07
C GLU A 69 5.97 5.87 2.73
N ALA A 70 7.03 5.07 2.67
CA ALA A 70 8.37 5.50 2.26
C ALA A 70 8.65 5.19 0.78
N ASP A 71 7.60 4.90 -0.01
CA ASP A 71 7.71 4.52 -1.42
C ASP A 71 8.63 3.33 -1.71
N GLY A 72 8.72 2.39 -0.77
CA GLY A 72 9.64 1.25 -0.87
C GLY A 72 11.11 1.60 -0.57
N SER A 73 11.39 2.80 -0.07
CA SER A 73 12.73 3.20 0.35
C SER A 73 13.14 2.51 1.64
N LYS A 74 14.02 1.52 1.53
CA LYS A 74 14.57 0.79 2.69
C LYS A 74 15.30 1.72 3.66
N VAL A 75 15.98 2.75 3.16
CA VAL A 75 16.72 3.71 4.00
C VAL A 75 15.75 4.51 4.86
N LEU A 76 14.75 5.12 4.24
CA LEU A 76 13.74 5.91 4.96
C LEU A 76 12.92 5.04 5.91
N THR A 77 12.62 3.80 5.51
CA THR A 77 11.87 2.85 6.34
C THR A 77 12.65 2.49 7.61
N ALA A 78 13.93 2.16 7.49
CA ALA A 78 14.78 1.85 8.65
C ALA A 78 14.88 3.05 9.61
N GLN A 79 15.00 4.26 9.05
CA GLN A 79 15.02 5.50 9.84
C GLN A 79 13.70 5.74 10.57
N ARG A 80 12.56 5.63 9.89
CA ARG A 80 11.23 5.85 10.47
C ARG A 80 10.84 4.79 11.52
N LEU A 81 11.31 3.55 11.34
CA LEU A 81 11.11 2.47 12.33
C LEU A 81 12.15 2.48 13.45
N PHE A 82 13.17 3.35 13.39
CA PHE A 82 14.29 3.38 14.34
C PHE A 82 15.00 2.02 14.48
N ILE A 83 15.20 1.30 13.37
CA ILE A 83 15.87 0.00 13.35
C ILE A 83 17.10 -0.02 12.44
N VAL A 84 18.03 -0.93 12.71
CA VAL A 84 19.18 -1.17 11.84
C VAL A 84 18.78 -1.86 10.52
N ARG A 85 19.55 -1.63 9.46
CA ARG A 85 19.25 -2.16 8.10
C ARG A 85 19.09 -3.68 8.06
N GLN A 86 19.89 -4.42 8.82
CA GLN A 86 19.85 -5.87 8.89
C GLN A 86 18.49 -6.35 9.40
N SER A 87 17.98 -5.72 10.46
CA SER A 87 16.65 -6.01 11.00
C SER A 87 15.56 -5.70 9.97
N LEU A 88 15.66 -4.57 9.27
CA LEU A 88 14.69 -4.25 8.22
C LEU A 88 14.73 -5.30 7.10
N TYR A 89 15.91 -5.70 6.64
CA TYR A 89 16.05 -6.65 5.54
C TYR A 89 15.47 -8.02 5.91
N TYR A 90 15.69 -8.46 7.15
CA TYR A 90 15.05 -9.66 7.67
C TYR A 90 13.51 -9.56 7.59
N ARG A 91 12.93 -8.46 8.09
CA ARG A 91 11.48 -8.26 8.05
C ARG A 91 10.92 -8.18 6.64
N LEU A 92 11.59 -7.46 5.72
CA LEU A 92 11.16 -7.35 4.32
C LEU A 92 11.28 -8.68 3.57
N ASN A 93 12.33 -9.47 3.84
CA ASN A 93 12.44 -10.83 3.30
C ASN A 93 11.32 -11.71 3.83
N ARG A 94 10.98 -11.59 5.11
CA ARG A 94 9.87 -12.34 5.69
C ARG A 94 8.52 -11.97 5.08
N ILE A 95 8.26 -10.68 4.87
CA ILE A 95 7.08 -10.20 4.16
C ILE A 95 7.04 -10.79 2.73
N LYS A 96 8.18 -10.79 2.03
CA LYS A 96 8.30 -11.38 0.69
C LYS A 96 8.01 -12.88 0.68
N GLU A 97 8.49 -13.64 1.66
CA GLU A 97 8.20 -15.07 1.79
C GLU A 97 6.71 -15.34 2.00
N LEU A 98 6.04 -14.51 2.82
CA LEU A 98 4.62 -14.67 3.15
C LEU A 98 3.68 -14.19 2.03
N ARG A 99 4.09 -13.20 1.23
CA ARG A 99 3.27 -12.59 0.17
C ARG A 99 3.59 -13.06 -1.23
N GLY A 100 4.79 -13.59 -1.45
CA GLY A 100 5.31 -13.89 -2.76
C GLY A 100 6.31 -12.84 -3.27
N PRO A 101 7.12 -13.19 -4.27
CA PRO A 101 8.24 -12.37 -4.74
C PRO A 101 7.83 -11.07 -5.42
N ASP A 102 6.59 -10.97 -5.88
CA ASP A 102 5.99 -9.89 -6.65
C ASP A 102 5.08 -8.98 -5.81
N PHE A 103 5.11 -9.08 -4.48
CA PHE A 103 4.24 -8.27 -3.60
C PHE A 103 4.41 -6.75 -3.77
N MET A 104 5.51 -6.30 -4.40
CA MET A 104 5.78 -4.90 -4.74
C MET A 104 5.55 -4.56 -6.22
N SER A 105 4.89 -5.42 -7.01
CA SER A 105 4.37 -5.02 -8.31
C SER A 105 3.43 -3.81 -8.16
N PRO A 106 3.29 -2.94 -9.18
CA PRO A 106 2.44 -1.76 -9.08
C PRO A 106 1.02 -2.07 -8.59
N GLU A 107 0.43 -3.16 -9.09
CA GLU A 107 -0.93 -3.60 -8.76
C GLU A 107 -1.00 -4.11 -7.32
N ASN A 108 -0.06 -4.97 -6.91
CA ASN A 108 -0.02 -5.50 -5.54
C ASN A 108 0.27 -4.40 -4.52
N ARG A 109 1.13 -3.44 -4.87
CA ARG A 109 1.46 -2.31 -4.01
C ARG A 109 0.23 -1.47 -3.70
N ILE A 110 -0.59 -1.16 -4.72
CA ILE A 110 -1.85 -0.42 -4.54
C ILE A 110 -2.79 -1.24 -3.65
N ALA A 111 -2.97 -2.53 -3.95
CA ALA A 111 -3.87 -3.38 -3.18
C ALA A 111 -3.44 -3.50 -1.69
N LEU A 112 -2.14 -3.62 -1.41
CA LEU A 112 -1.61 -3.61 -0.04
C LEU A 112 -1.87 -2.28 0.68
N GLN A 113 -1.70 -1.14 0.01
CA GLN A 113 -2.01 0.16 0.58
C GLN A 113 -3.50 0.27 0.94
N VAL A 114 -4.39 -0.17 0.05
CA VAL A 114 -5.84 -0.18 0.32
C VAL A 114 -6.18 -1.12 1.47
N ALA A 115 -5.64 -2.35 1.46
CA ALA A 115 -5.89 -3.33 2.50
C ALA A 115 -5.46 -2.83 3.88
N LEU A 116 -4.30 -2.14 3.98
CA LEU A 116 -3.84 -1.54 5.23
C LEU A 116 -4.80 -0.46 5.74
N ARG A 117 -5.25 0.44 4.86
CA ARG A 117 -6.21 1.49 5.24
C ARG A 117 -7.53 0.91 5.71
N ALA A 118 -8.06 -0.08 4.99
CA ALA A 118 -9.28 -0.76 5.36
C ALA A 118 -9.15 -1.49 6.72
N TRP A 119 -8.02 -2.16 6.94
CA TRP A 119 -7.73 -2.85 8.20
C TRP A 119 -7.60 -1.88 9.39
N GLU A 120 -6.97 -0.71 9.20
CA GLU A 120 -6.90 0.34 10.22
C GLU A 120 -8.29 0.88 10.58
N MET A 121 -9.16 1.09 9.59
CA MET A 121 -10.54 1.55 9.82
C MET A 121 -11.34 0.54 10.64
N LEU A 122 -11.28 -0.75 10.29
CA LEU A 122 -12.02 -1.80 11.01
C LEU A 122 -11.55 -2.01 12.45
N ARG A 123 -10.32 -1.58 12.78
CA ARG A 123 -9.78 -1.65 14.16
C ARG A 123 -10.00 -0.38 14.96
N ALA A 124 -10.40 0.71 14.31
CA ALA A 124 -10.75 1.97 14.96
C ALA A 124 -12.23 2.02 15.40
N GLU A 125 -13.04 1.08 14.92
CA GLU A 125 -14.39 0.77 15.44
C GLU A 125 -14.32 -0.06 16.73
#